data_AF-A0A7W9ZE42-F1
#
_entry.id   AF-A0A7W9ZE42-F1
#
_cell.length_a   1.000
_cell.length_b   1.000
_cell.length_c   1.000
_cell.angle_alpha   90.00
_cell.angle_beta   90.00
_cell.angle_gamma   90.00
#
_symmetry.space_group_name_H-M   'P 1'
#
loop_
_entity.id
_entity.type
_entity.pdbx_description
1 polymer ?
#
loop_
_entity_poly.entity_id
_entity_poly.type
_entity_poly.pdbx_seq_one_letter_code
_entity_poly.pdbx_strand_id
1 'polypeptide(L)'
;VASSNAITYENFLKTTKDKTFKGEGLSYFKEIIKSTIAEELAADTSFVEKIYTQITNKLINNDATNISNLFSKIKSQLTNSISSATLSKHDNLLIMSSSAIQKTPVPKQLLGIPSDFEYSRVNGTTLYPYEYKNKSIYIDMEYTSDITLVFYKSSDNDPIYLDITVHAEHHGRDHMPKMIYLKYSDELKKTILYEHTGSAGSSTIIPLCKGWYVQKRAYSSGSSIPVLLKL
;
A
#
# COMPACT_ATOMS: atom_id res chain seq x y z
N VAL A 1 9.79 48.25 -35.48
CA VAL A 1 9.73 49.69 -35.14
C VAL A 1 9.72 49.77 -33.62
N ALA A 2 10.79 50.27 -32.98
CA ALA A 2 10.86 50.41 -31.54
C ALA A 2 10.15 51.71 -31.15
N SER A 3 8.96 51.62 -30.52
CA SER A 3 8.28 52.79 -29.97
C SER A 3 8.95 53.19 -28.66
N SER A 4 9.94 54.08 -28.76
CA SER A 4 10.49 54.79 -27.61
C SER A 4 9.45 55.81 -27.16
N ASN A 5 8.58 55.44 -26.22
CA ASN A 5 7.74 56.38 -25.49
C ASN A 5 8.64 57.14 -24.50
N ALA A 6 9.38 58.12 -25.02
CA ALA A 6 10.16 59.03 -24.20
C ALA A 6 9.18 59.89 -23.37
N ILE A 7 9.51 60.09 -22.09
CA ILE A 7 8.88 61.08 -21.20
C ILE A 7 8.66 62.34 -22.02
N THR A 8 7.40 62.77 -22.19
CA THR A 8 7.16 63.97 -22.97
C THR A 8 7.81 65.13 -22.23
N TYR A 9 8.75 65.79 -22.90
CA TYR A 9 9.47 66.94 -22.36
C TYR A 9 8.50 67.99 -21.81
N GLU A 10 7.31 68.09 -22.41
CA GLU A 10 6.23 68.97 -22.00
C GLU A 10 5.62 68.62 -20.61
N ASN A 11 5.24 67.36 -20.35
CA ASN A 11 4.70 66.94 -19.05
C ASN A 11 5.73 67.11 -17.93
N PHE A 12 6.98 66.77 -18.23
CA PHE A 12 8.11 66.92 -17.31
C PHE A 12 8.37 68.39 -16.97
N LEU A 13 8.40 69.26 -17.99
CA LEU A 13 8.70 70.68 -17.84
C LEU A 13 7.57 71.42 -17.09
N LYS A 14 6.30 71.12 -17.40
CA LYS A 14 5.14 71.76 -16.77
C LYS A 14 5.07 71.46 -15.27
N THR A 15 5.24 70.19 -14.89
CA THR A 15 5.17 69.75 -13.48
C THR A 15 6.37 70.23 -12.66
N THR A 16 7.55 70.28 -13.28
CA THR A 16 8.78 70.78 -12.66
C THR A 16 8.71 72.28 -12.39
N LYS A 17 8.19 73.06 -13.35
CA LYS A 17 8.24 74.53 -13.30
C LYS A 17 7.35 75.12 -12.21
N ASP A 18 6.16 74.58 -11.97
CA ASP A 18 5.23 75.11 -10.95
C ASP A 18 5.71 74.84 -9.50
N LYS A 19 6.60 73.87 -9.32
CA LYS A 19 6.87 73.23 -8.03
C LYS A 19 8.32 73.42 -7.53
N THR A 20 9.27 73.70 -8.41
CA THR A 20 10.70 73.85 -8.05
C THR A 20 11.05 75.22 -7.44
N PHE A 21 10.25 76.27 -7.65
CA PHE A 21 10.58 77.65 -7.23
C PHE A 21 10.14 78.03 -5.80
N LYS A 22 9.79 77.08 -4.92
CA LYS A 22 9.36 77.36 -3.52
C LYS A 22 10.20 76.67 -2.43
N GLY A 23 11.54 76.76 -2.51
CA GLY A 23 12.40 76.72 -1.31
C GLY A 23 12.99 75.38 -0.82
N GLU A 24 12.51 74.21 -1.27
CA GLU A 24 13.09 72.88 -0.95
C GLU A 24 13.47 72.09 -2.22
N GLY A 25 14.04 72.81 -3.19
CA GLY A 25 13.99 72.44 -4.61
C GLY A 25 14.49 71.05 -4.99
N LEU A 26 15.57 70.52 -4.38
CA LEU A 26 16.19 69.28 -4.88
C LEU A 26 15.49 67.98 -4.44
N SER A 27 15.07 67.88 -3.18
CA SER A 27 14.38 66.67 -2.69
C SER A 27 12.99 66.58 -3.31
N TYR A 28 12.28 67.71 -3.32
CA TYR A 28 10.97 67.81 -3.95
C TYR A 28 11.02 67.54 -5.45
N PHE A 29 12.04 68.04 -6.15
CA PHE A 29 12.27 67.72 -7.56
C PHE A 29 12.53 66.23 -7.80
N LYS A 30 13.34 65.58 -6.95
CA LYS A 30 13.57 64.12 -7.05
C LYS A 30 12.28 63.32 -6.88
N GLU A 31 11.40 63.71 -5.95
CA GLU A 31 10.11 63.05 -5.77
C GLU A 31 9.18 63.24 -6.95
N ILE A 32 9.14 64.45 -7.53
CA ILE A 32 8.34 64.72 -8.73
C ILE A 32 8.82 63.87 -9.90
N ILE A 33 10.14 63.82 -10.15
CA ILE A 33 10.69 62.97 -11.21
C ILE A 33 10.27 61.51 -10.99
N LYS A 34 10.40 60.99 -9.76
CA LYS A 34 10.01 59.60 -9.46
C LYS A 34 8.51 59.36 -9.70
N SER A 35 7.64 60.27 -9.25
CA SER A 35 6.18 60.15 -9.41
C SER A 35 5.80 60.20 -10.89
N THR A 36 6.32 61.18 -11.64
CA THR A 36 6.02 61.32 -13.07
C THR A 36 6.51 60.12 -13.87
N ILE A 37 7.71 59.59 -13.58
CA ILE A 37 8.20 58.37 -14.22
C ILE A 37 7.31 57.17 -13.87
N ALA A 38 6.91 57.02 -12.61
CA ALA A 38 6.05 55.92 -12.18
C ALA A 38 4.66 55.98 -12.83
N GLU A 39 4.05 57.16 -12.90
CA GLU A 39 2.75 57.39 -13.54
C GLU A 39 2.80 57.10 -15.04
N GLU A 40 3.80 57.61 -15.74
CA GLU A 40 3.96 57.39 -17.20
C GLU A 40 4.27 55.91 -17.51
N LEU A 41 5.12 55.24 -16.71
CA LEU A 41 5.37 53.81 -16.86
C LEU A 41 4.14 52.95 -16.54
N ALA A 42 3.33 53.35 -15.56
CA ALA A 42 2.09 52.65 -15.23
C ALA A 42 0.99 52.85 -16.28
N ALA A 43 0.99 54.00 -16.98
CA ALA A 43 0.07 54.30 -18.06
C ALA A 43 0.46 53.65 -19.41
N ASP A 44 1.72 53.24 -19.59
CA ASP A 44 2.16 52.51 -20.77
C ASP A 44 1.73 51.04 -20.70
N THR A 45 0.59 50.74 -21.35
CA THR A 45 0.00 49.40 -21.41
C THR A 45 0.98 48.34 -21.94
N SER A 46 1.83 48.69 -22.90
CA SER A 46 2.80 47.76 -23.49
C SER A 46 3.93 47.43 -22.51
N PHE A 47 4.40 48.42 -21.75
CA PHE A 47 5.35 48.21 -20.68
C PHE A 47 4.76 47.31 -19.58
N VAL A 48 3.54 47.61 -19.12
CA VAL A 48 2.84 46.83 -18.09
C VAL A 48 2.64 45.38 -18.52
N GLU A 49 2.14 45.14 -19.74
CA GLU A 49 1.93 43.80 -20.29
C GLU A 49 3.24 42.99 -20.38
N LYS A 50 4.34 43.65 -20.78
CA LYS A 50 5.66 43.02 -20.85
C LYS A 50 6.19 42.63 -19.47
N ILE A 51 5.98 43.46 -18.46
CA ILE A 51 6.35 43.15 -17.06
C ILE A 51 5.53 41.97 -16.54
N TYR A 52 4.20 41.97 -16.71
CA TYR A 52 3.36 40.85 -16.32
C TYR A 52 3.77 39.55 -17.02
N THR A 53 4.03 39.60 -18.33
CA THR A 53 4.48 38.44 -19.09
C THR A 53 5.82 37.90 -18.57
N GLN A 54 6.77 38.76 -18.23
CA GLN A 54 8.05 38.33 -17.67
C GLN A 54 7.90 37.71 -16.28
N ILE A 55 7.04 38.27 -15.43
CA ILE A 55 6.74 37.73 -14.09
C ILE A 55 6.07 36.37 -14.23
N THR A 56 5.02 36.26 -15.05
CA THR A 56 4.29 35.02 -15.30
C THR A 56 5.20 33.95 -15.90
N ASN A 57 6.05 34.28 -16.87
CA ASN A 57 7.01 33.33 -17.45
C ASN A 57 8.06 32.89 -16.43
N LYS A 58 8.54 33.79 -15.55
CA LYS A 58 9.42 33.40 -14.47
C LYS A 58 8.72 32.47 -13.47
N LEU A 59 7.47 32.73 -13.11
CA LEU A 59 6.71 31.86 -12.22
C LEU A 59 6.46 30.49 -12.86
N ILE A 60 5.93 30.45 -14.09
CA ILE A 60 5.60 29.21 -14.82
C ILE A 60 6.85 28.38 -15.11
N ASN A 61 7.95 28.99 -15.61
CA ASN A 61 9.15 28.23 -15.96
C ASN A 61 9.94 27.80 -14.73
N ASN A 62 9.94 28.59 -13.66
CA ASN A 62 10.58 28.22 -12.41
C ASN A 62 9.78 27.12 -11.69
N ASP A 63 8.45 27.04 -11.88
CA ASP A 63 7.63 25.98 -11.31
C ASP A 63 7.66 24.69 -12.16
N ALA A 64 7.45 24.75 -13.47
CA ALA A 64 7.30 23.53 -14.27
C ALA A 64 8.56 22.65 -14.27
N THR A 65 9.74 23.25 -14.45
CA THR A 65 11.00 22.49 -14.50
C THR A 65 11.47 22.07 -13.12
N ASN A 66 11.36 22.94 -12.10
CA ASN A 66 11.79 22.57 -10.75
C ASN A 66 10.83 21.58 -10.08
N ILE A 67 9.51 21.71 -10.28
CA ILE A 67 8.53 20.73 -9.79
C ILE A 67 8.70 19.40 -10.51
N SER A 68 8.91 19.40 -11.84
CA SER A 68 9.17 18.14 -12.57
C SER A 68 10.47 17.47 -12.13
N ASN A 69 11.53 18.26 -11.89
CA ASN A 69 12.80 17.77 -11.36
C ASN A 69 12.65 17.24 -9.93
N LEU A 70 11.91 17.95 -9.07
CA LEU A 70 11.62 17.54 -7.71
C LEU A 70 10.80 16.24 -7.69
N PHE A 71 9.75 16.16 -8.51
CA PHE A 71 8.93 14.97 -8.66
C PHE A 71 9.76 13.78 -9.17
N SER A 72 10.63 14.00 -10.16
CA SER A 72 11.52 12.96 -10.68
C SER A 72 12.51 12.48 -9.62
N LYS A 73 13.07 13.38 -8.80
CA LYS A 73 13.93 13.04 -7.66
C LYS A 73 13.18 12.26 -6.58
N ILE A 74 11.98 12.70 -6.20
CA ILE A 74 11.11 12.01 -5.24
C ILE A 74 10.78 10.61 -5.75
N LYS A 75 10.36 10.49 -7.02
CA LYS A 75 10.07 9.21 -7.66
C LYS A 75 11.30 8.30 -7.67
N SER A 76 12.47 8.80 -8.06
CA SER A 76 13.71 8.00 -8.06
C SER A 76 14.09 7.52 -6.67
N GLN A 77 14.01 8.39 -5.66
CA GLN A 77 14.29 8.02 -4.27
C GLN A 77 13.30 6.98 -3.74
N LEU A 78 12.00 7.14 -4.01
CA LEU A 78 10.97 6.16 -3.67
C LEU A 78 11.23 4.83 -4.37
N THR A 79 11.46 4.82 -5.68
CA THR A 79 11.74 3.60 -6.46
C THR A 79 12.97 2.86 -5.92
N ASN A 80 14.07 3.57 -5.69
CA ASN A 80 15.32 2.97 -5.20
C ASN A 80 15.19 2.42 -3.77
N SER A 81 14.39 3.08 -2.93
CA SER A 81 14.10 2.63 -1.56
C SER A 81 13.18 1.40 -1.53
N ILE A 82 12.27 1.28 -2.50
CA ILE A 82 11.30 0.17 -2.59
C ILE A 82 11.94 -1.09 -3.22
N SER A 83 12.81 -0.94 -4.23
CA SER A 83 13.34 -2.08 -5.01
C SER A 83 14.30 -3.00 -4.26
N SER A 84 14.73 -2.64 -3.05
CA SER A 84 15.70 -3.39 -2.25
C SER A 84 15.15 -3.92 -0.92
N ALA A 85 13.92 -3.57 -0.55
CA ALA A 85 13.36 -3.92 0.75
C ALA A 85 12.54 -5.23 0.69
N THR A 86 12.99 -6.26 1.40
CA THR A 86 12.11 -7.36 1.80
C THR A 86 11.14 -6.84 2.86
N LEU A 87 9.84 -6.97 2.63
CA LEU A 87 8.83 -6.57 3.61
C LEU A 87 9.00 -7.36 4.91
N SER A 88 9.08 -6.66 6.03
CA SER A 88 9.14 -7.23 7.37
C SER A 88 7.85 -6.93 8.16
N LYS A 89 7.64 -7.70 9.23
CA LYS A 89 6.54 -7.45 10.18
C LYS A 89 6.62 -6.10 10.91
N HIS A 90 7.77 -5.43 10.84
CA HIS A 90 8.00 -4.13 11.47
C HIS A 90 7.72 -2.96 10.53
N ASP A 91 7.52 -3.24 9.24
CA ASP A 91 7.18 -2.24 8.26
C ASP A 91 5.70 -1.86 8.31
N ASN A 92 5.39 -0.69 7.77
CA ASN A 92 4.02 -0.24 7.55
C ASN A 92 3.81 0.03 6.06
N LEU A 93 2.66 -0.40 5.54
CA LEU A 93 2.19 0.02 4.24
C LEU A 93 1.54 1.40 4.35
N LEU A 94 1.85 2.26 3.39
CA LEU A 94 1.10 3.51 3.19
C LEU A 94 -0.09 3.21 2.29
N ILE A 95 -1.29 3.45 2.80
CA ILE A 95 -2.52 3.35 2.04
C ILE A 95 -3.13 4.74 1.88
N MET A 96 -3.70 5.00 0.71
CA MET A 96 -4.42 6.23 0.43
C MET A 96 -5.90 5.91 0.46
N SER A 97 -6.61 6.42 1.48
CA SER A 97 -8.06 6.53 1.43
C SER A 97 -8.42 7.84 0.71
N SER A 98 -9.68 7.98 0.28
CA SER A 98 -10.15 9.08 -0.57
C SER A 98 -9.81 10.49 -0.08
N SER A 99 -9.46 10.68 1.20
CA SER A 99 -9.09 11.97 1.79
C SER A 99 -7.87 11.93 2.72
N ALA A 100 -7.22 10.77 2.93
CA ALA A 100 -6.12 10.67 3.88
C ALA A 100 -5.08 9.61 3.50
N ILE A 101 -3.81 9.92 3.78
CA ILE A 101 -2.74 8.92 3.80
C ILE A 101 -2.72 8.30 5.19
N GLN A 102 -2.85 6.97 5.25
CA GLN A 102 -2.83 6.20 6.50
C GLN A 102 -1.70 5.17 6.45
N LYS A 103 -1.20 4.82 7.63
CA LYS A 103 -0.26 3.71 7.82
C LYS A 103 -1.04 2.50 8.30
N THR A 104 -0.82 1.36 7.68
CA THR A 104 -1.32 0.06 8.14
C THR A 104 -0.15 -0.90 8.30
N PRO A 105 -0.15 -1.79 9.30
CA PRO A 105 0.81 -2.89 9.35
C PRO A 105 0.77 -3.72 8.06
N VAL A 106 1.89 -4.33 7.69
CA VAL A 106 1.94 -5.27 6.56
C VAL A 106 1.08 -6.49 6.89
N PRO A 107 0.07 -6.83 6.06
CA PRO A 107 -0.69 -8.05 6.24
C PRO A 107 0.21 -9.29 6.20
N LYS A 108 -0.01 -10.23 7.13
CA LYS A 108 0.87 -11.41 7.31
C LYS A 108 1.08 -12.21 6.02
N GLN A 109 0.05 -12.33 5.19
CA GLN A 109 0.13 -13.07 3.94
C GLN A 109 1.12 -12.48 2.91
N LEU A 110 1.43 -11.18 3.01
CA LEU A 110 2.42 -10.53 2.15
C LEU A 110 3.86 -10.71 2.63
N LEU A 111 4.06 -11.21 3.85
CA LEU A 111 5.39 -11.48 4.43
C LEU A 111 5.96 -12.83 3.98
N GLY A 112 5.21 -13.62 3.21
CA GLY A 112 5.65 -14.96 2.78
C GLY A 112 5.52 -16.00 3.88
N ILE A 113 6.52 -16.87 4.04
CA ILE A 113 6.52 -17.93 5.07
C ILE A 113 6.73 -17.28 6.44
N PRO A 114 6.01 -17.69 7.51
CA PRO A 114 6.26 -17.19 8.86
C PRO A 114 7.72 -17.31 9.28
N SER A 115 8.25 -16.32 10.01
CA SER A 115 9.65 -16.32 10.46
C SER A 115 9.96 -17.42 11.48
N ASP A 116 8.94 -17.89 12.19
CA ASP A 116 8.95 -18.97 13.18
C ASP A 116 8.54 -20.32 12.57
N PHE A 117 8.75 -20.51 11.26
CA PHE A 117 8.33 -21.71 10.57
C PHE A 117 9.21 -22.92 10.87
N GLU A 118 8.59 -24.03 11.26
CA GLU A 118 9.28 -25.29 11.62
C GLU A 118 8.80 -26.47 10.79
N TYR A 119 9.51 -27.60 10.87
CA TYR A 119 9.08 -28.88 10.29
C TYR A 119 8.72 -29.86 11.41
N SER A 120 7.60 -30.56 11.27
CA SER A 120 7.16 -31.56 12.25
C SER A 120 6.47 -32.75 11.58
N ARG A 121 6.78 -33.97 12.01
CA ARG A 121 5.94 -35.13 11.73
C ARG A 121 4.89 -35.23 12.83
N VAL A 122 3.62 -35.38 12.48
CA VAL A 122 2.53 -35.43 13.46
C VAL A 122 1.94 -36.83 13.51
N ASN A 123 1.76 -37.36 14.72
CA ASN A 123 1.17 -38.65 14.98
C ASN A 123 -0.08 -38.43 15.84
N GLY A 124 -1.26 -38.76 15.32
CA GLY A 124 -2.51 -38.62 16.06
C GLY A 124 -3.73 -38.46 15.16
N THR A 125 -4.90 -38.73 15.73
CA THR A 125 -6.20 -38.62 15.04
C THR A 125 -6.85 -37.25 15.22
N THR A 126 -6.31 -36.41 16.12
CA THR A 126 -6.79 -35.05 16.38
C THR A 126 -5.59 -34.14 16.54
N LEU A 127 -5.51 -33.11 15.70
CA LEU A 127 -4.42 -32.14 15.67
C LEU A 127 -4.93 -30.77 16.08
N TYR A 128 -4.31 -30.18 17.09
CA TYR A 128 -4.60 -28.83 17.58
C TYR A 128 -3.71 -27.80 16.88
N PRO A 129 -4.07 -26.50 16.91
CA PRO A 129 -3.35 -25.48 16.16
C PRO A 129 -1.84 -25.42 16.44
N TYR A 130 -1.38 -25.71 17.66
CA TYR A 130 0.05 -25.70 17.98
C TYR A 130 0.86 -26.79 17.24
N GLU A 131 0.19 -27.81 16.71
CA GLU A 131 0.81 -28.93 15.98
C GLU A 131 1.02 -28.61 14.50
N TYR A 132 0.18 -27.75 13.91
CA TYR A 132 0.18 -27.49 12.46
C TYR A 132 0.35 -26.02 12.07
N LYS A 133 0.12 -25.06 12.98
CA LYS A 133 0.27 -23.63 12.70
C LYS A 133 1.75 -23.28 12.58
N ASN A 134 2.10 -22.55 11.51
CA ASN A 134 3.48 -22.16 11.20
C ASN A 134 4.42 -23.38 11.11
N LYS A 135 3.89 -24.54 10.72
CA LYS A 135 4.65 -25.77 10.58
C LYS A 135 4.39 -26.41 9.22
N SER A 136 5.42 -26.99 8.65
CA SER A 136 5.29 -28.01 7.62
C SER A 136 5.01 -29.33 8.33
N ILE A 137 3.81 -29.87 8.13
CA ILE A 137 3.40 -31.13 8.73
C ILE A 137 3.21 -32.24 7.72
N TYR A 138 3.70 -33.42 8.10
CA TYR A 138 3.44 -34.67 7.40
C TYR A 138 2.46 -35.49 8.22
N ILE A 139 1.26 -35.67 7.67
CA ILE A 139 0.18 -36.47 8.23
C ILE A 139 0.27 -37.88 7.62
N ASP A 140 0.62 -38.84 8.46
CA ASP A 140 0.71 -40.25 8.09
C ASP A 140 -0.63 -40.96 8.39
N MET A 141 -1.33 -41.38 7.35
CA MET A 141 -2.60 -42.10 7.42
C MET A 141 -2.48 -43.57 6.99
N GLU A 142 -1.31 -44.20 7.17
CA GLU A 142 -1.11 -45.63 6.86
C GLU A 142 -2.13 -46.50 7.60
N TYR A 143 -2.14 -46.42 8.93
CA TYR A 143 -3.04 -47.20 9.81
C TYR A 143 -4.20 -46.41 10.41
N THR A 144 -4.41 -45.18 9.95
CA THR A 144 -5.46 -44.27 10.47
C THR A 144 -6.46 -43.94 9.37
N SER A 145 -7.76 -44.04 9.67
CA SER A 145 -8.83 -43.75 8.70
C SER A 145 -9.23 -42.29 8.70
N ASP A 146 -9.27 -41.65 9.87
CA ASP A 146 -9.72 -40.28 10.02
C ASP A 146 -8.83 -39.43 10.92
N ILE A 147 -8.63 -38.18 10.50
CA ILE A 147 -7.89 -37.17 11.24
C ILE A 147 -8.73 -35.90 11.33
N THR A 148 -8.68 -35.23 12.47
CA THR A 148 -9.42 -33.99 12.71
C THR A 148 -8.46 -32.84 13.02
N LEU A 149 -8.46 -31.81 12.18
CA LEU A 149 -7.82 -30.53 12.46
C LEU A 149 -8.77 -29.67 13.30
N VAL A 150 -8.34 -29.31 14.50
CA VAL A 150 -9.10 -28.52 15.46
C VAL A 150 -8.76 -27.05 15.31
N PHE A 151 -9.78 -26.22 15.14
CA PHE A 151 -9.67 -24.78 15.07
C PHE A 151 -10.41 -24.08 16.22
N TYR A 152 -10.05 -22.83 16.51
CA TYR A 152 -10.73 -22.00 17.51
C TYR A 152 -11.62 -20.96 16.83
N LYS A 153 -12.82 -20.73 17.38
CA LYS A 153 -13.73 -19.65 16.94
C LYS A 153 -13.12 -18.26 17.09
N SER A 154 -12.25 -18.08 18.08
CA SER A 154 -11.52 -16.83 18.33
C SER A 154 -10.52 -16.49 17.22
N SER A 155 -10.19 -17.45 16.35
CA SER A 155 -9.26 -17.27 15.22
C SER A 155 -10.00 -17.15 13.88
N ASP A 156 -11.32 -17.01 13.88
CA ASP A 156 -12.07 -16.75 12.65
C ASP A 156 -11.59 -15.45 12.01
N ASN A 157 -11.41 -15.47 10.68
CA ASN A 157 -10.88 -14.35 9.88
C ASN A 157 -9.39 -14.05 10.06
N ASP A 158 -8.68 -14.72 10.97
CA ASP A 158 -7.24 -14.56 11.10
C ASP A 158 -6.50 -15.36 10.01
N PRO A 159 -5.53 -14.75 9.31
CA PRO A 159 -4.66 -15.49 8.39
C PRO A 159 -3.83 -16.55 9.14
N ILE A 160 -3.79 -17.75 8.58
CA ILE A 160 -2.98 -18.88 9.04
C ILE A 160 -2.16 -19.44 7.89
N TYR A 161 -0.86 -19.66 8.11
CA TYR A 161 -0.02 -20.38 7.16
C TYR A 161 -0.13 -21.88 7.42
N LEU A 162 -0.47 -22.64 6.38
CA LEU A 162 -0.61 -24.09 6.40
C LEU A 162 0.29 -24.71 5.33
N ASP A 163 1.09 -25.69 5.74
CA ASP A 163 1.84 -26.55 4.84
C ASP A 163 1.63 -28.00 5.31
N ILE A 164 0.64 -28.67 4.71
CA ILE A 164 0.16 -29.98 5.14
C ILE A 164 0.31 -30.95 3.98
N THR A 165 1.16 -31.95 4.18
CA THR A 165 1.30 -33.10 3.28
C THR A 165 0.65 -34.32 3.93
N VAL A 166 -0.12 -35.06 3.15
CA VAL A 166 -0.86 -36.24 3.61
C VAL A 166 -0.34 -37.46 2.88
N HIS A 167 -0.01 -38.51 3.62
CA HIS A 167 0.25 -39.83 3.10
C HIS A 167 -0.94 -40.73 3.40
N ALA A 168 -1.65 -41.13 2.35
CA ALA A 168 -2.82 -41.97 2.42
C ALA A 168 -2.47 -43.36 1.84
N GLU A 169 -2.47 -44.37 2.70
CA GLU A 169 -2.21 -45.76 2.31
C GLU A 169 -3.37 -46.68 2.69
N HIS A 170 -3.82 -47.45 1.71
CA HIS A 170 -4.94 -48.37 1.81
C HIS A 170 -4.41 -49.80 1.82
N HIS A 171 -4.28 -50.41 3.00
CA HIS A 171 -3.87 -51.80 3.09
C HIS A 171 -4.97 -52.74 2.59
N GLY A 172 -4.60 -53.96 2.19
CA GLY A 172 -5.50 -54.88 1.48
C GLY A 172 -6.76 -55.35 2.20
N ARG A 173 -6.98 -54.96 3.47
CA ARG A 173 -8.23 -55.19 4.21
C ARG A 173 -9.00 -53.90 4.52
N ASP A 174 -8.37 -52.72 4.37
CA ASP A 174 -8.97 -51.43 4.64
C ASP A 174 -9.63 -50.89 3.38
N HIS A 175 -10.97 -50.89 3.40
CA HIS A 175 -11.80 -50.25 2.38
C HIS A 175 -12.31 -48.88 2.85
N MET A 176 -11.84 -48.42 4.02
CA MET A 176 -12.29 -47.19 4.64
C MET A 176 -11.63 -45.99 3.94
N PRO A 177 -12.40 -44.98 3.50
CA PRO A 177 -11.83 -43.76 2.97
C PRO A 177 -10.93 -43.10 4.02
N LYS A 178 -9.82 -42.51 3.56
CA LYS A 178 -8.96 -41.69 4.41
C LYS A 178 -9.53 -40.27 4.44
N MET A 179 -9.95 -39.82 5.61
CA MET A 179 -10.68 -38.58 5.80
C MET A 179 -9.91 -37.59 6.66
N ILE A 180 -9.84 -36.33 6.22
CA ILE A 180 -9.41 -35.22 7.07
C ILE A 180 -10.58 -34.28 7.27
N TYR A 181 -10.88 -34.06 8.54
CA TYR A 181 -11.97 -33.21 8.99
C TYR A 181 -11.46 -31.91 9.59
N LEU A 182 -12.30 -30.87 9.53
CA LEU A 182 -12.15 -29.65 10.31
C LEU A 182 -13.22 -29.59 11.38
N LYS A 183 -12.86 -29.10 12.57
CA LYS A 183 -13.76 -29.01 13.71
C LYS A 183 -13.43 -27.78 14.57
N TYR A 184 -14.42 -27.09 15.10
CA TYR A 184 -14.18 -26.13 16.19
C TYR A 184 -13.94 -26.88 17.51
N SER A 185 -13.01 -26.41 18.34
CA SER A 185 -12.68 -27.07 19.62
C SER A 185 -13.88 -27.26 20.56
N ASP A 186 -14.83 -26.33 20.52
CA ASP A 186 -16.01 -26.26 21.38
C ASP A 186 -17.30 -26.77 20.70
N GLU A 187 -17.22 -27.27 19.47
CA GLU A 187 -18.36 -27.81 18.73
C GLU A 187 -18.28 -29.33 18.62
N LEU A 188 -19.37 -30.00 18.27
CA LEU A 188 -19.36 -31.44 17.98
C LEU A 188 -19.28 -31.74 16.48
N LYS A 189 -19.81 -30.85 15.65
CA LYS A 189 -19.87 -31.08 14.20
C LYS A 189 -18.52 -30.83 13.52
N LYS A 190 -18.28 -31.66 12.51
CA LYS A 190 -17.10 -31.60 11.66
C LYS A 190 -17.53 -31.27 10.22
N THR A 191 -16.61 -30.73 9.44
CA THR A 191 -16.73 -30.66 7.99
C THR A 191 -15.57 -31.41 7.34
N ILE A 192 -15.78 -31.96 6.15
CA ILE A 192 -14.71 -32.64 5.40
C ILE A 192 -13.81 -31.58 4.77
N LEU A 193 -12.50 -31.71 4.97
CA LEU A 193 -11.46 -30.99 4.21
C LEU A 193 -10.98 -31.83 3.04
N TYR A 194 -10.80 -33.13 3.27
CA TYR A 194 -10.22 -34.04 2.30
C TYR A 194 -10.78 -35.45 2.48
N GLU A 195 -10.99 -36.13 1.36
CA GLU A 195 -11.37 -37.53 1.27
C GLU A 195 -10.50 -38.21 0.21
N HIS A 196 -9.90 -39.35 0.57
CA HIS A 196 -9.18 -40.20 -0.34
C HIS A 196 -9.73 -41.63 -0.31
N THR A 197 -10.27 -42.06 -1.44
CA THR A 197 -10.64 -43.45 -1.70
C THR A 197 -9.58 -44.09 -2.60
N GLY A 198 -9.09 -45.27 -2.26
CA GLY A 198 -8.09 -45.97 -3.05
C GLY A 198 -8.32 -47.48 -3.02
N SER A 199 -7.68 -48.19 -3.95
CA SER A 199 -7.71 -49.66 -3.98
C SER A 199 -6.76 -50.25 -2.93
N ALA A 200 -7.00 -51.50 -2.55
CA ALA A 200 -6.06 -52.29 -1.75
C ALA A 200 -4.62 -52.21 -2.31
N GLY A 201 -3.66 -51.88 -1.45
CA GLY A 201 -2.25 -51.70 -1.79
C GLY A 201 -1.89 -50.34 -2.40
N SER A 202 -2.85 -49.40 -2.50
CA SER A 202 -2.54 -48.04 -2.98
C SER A 202 -1.93 -47.19 -1.88
N SER A 203 -0.90 -46.43 -2.24
CA SER A 203 -0.19 -45.50 -1.36
C SER A 203 0.02 -44.20 -2.12
N THR A 204 -0.37 -43.06 -1.54
CA THR A 204 -0.35 -41.76 -2.23
C THR A 204 0.07 -40.65 -1.27
N ILE A 205 0.92 -39.75 -1.75
CA ILE A 205 1.36 -38.54 -1.02
C ILE A 205 0.77 -37.31 -1.70
N ILE A 206 0.01 -36.49 -0.97
CA ILE A 206 -0.70 -35.33 -1.48
C ILE A 206 -0.32 -34.07 -0.69
N PRO A 207 0.09 -32.97 -1.36
CA PRO A 207 0.19 -31.66 -0.71
C PRO A 207 -1.21 -31.07 -0.55
N LEU A 208 -1.86 -31.30 0.60
CA LEU A 208 -3.24 -30.91 0.85
C LEU A 208 -3.41 -29.39 1.02
N CYS A 209 -2.55 -28.76 1.81
CA CYS A 209 -2.56 -27.31 2.04
C CYS A 209 -1.15 -26.76 1.82
N LYS A 210 -1.05 -25.62 1.12
CA LYS A 210 0.22 -24.92 0.95
C LYS A 210 0.01 -23.42 0.80
N GLY A 211 0.44 -22.66 1.79
CA GLY A 211 0.39 -21.20 1.80
C GLY A 211 -0.56 -20.63 2.85
N TRP A 212 -1.05 -19.41 2.59
CA TRP A 212 -1.94 -18.70 3.50
C TRP A 212 -3.41 -19.08 3.28
N TYR A 213 -4.10 -19.29 4.39
CA TYR A 213 -5.52 -19.56 4.44
C TYR A 213 -6.18 -18.66 5.46
N VAL A 214 -7.49 -18.51 5.34
CA VAL A 214 -8.34 -17.92 6.36
C VAL A 214 -9.45 -18.90 6.70
N GLN A 215 -9.72 -19.03 7.99
CA GLN A 215 -10.86 -19.77 8.45
C GLN A 215 -12.11 -18.88 8.47
N LYS A 216 -13.21 -19.40 7.92
CA LYS A 216 -14.54 -18.80 7.99
C LYS A 216 -15.50 -19.74 8.70
N ARG A 217 -16.47 -19.13 9.37
CA ARG A 217 -17.55 -19.86 10.03
C ARG A 217 -18.67 -20.17 9.04
N ALA A 218 -18.99 -21.44 8.91
CA ALA A 218 -20.22 -21.92 8.29
C ALA A 218 -21.09 -22.62 9.34
N TYR A 219 -22.28 -23.05 8.92
CA TYR A 219 -23.23 -23.72 9.81
C TYR A 219 -23.71 -25.02 9.17
N SER A 220 -23.74 -26.08 9.98
CA SER A 220 -24.34 -27.36 9.62
C SER A 220 -25.39 -27.72 10.66
N SER A 221 -26.66 -27.80 10.24
CA SER A 221 -27.84 -28.04 11.10
C SER A 221 -27.75 -27.35 12.47
N GLY A 222 -27.51 -26.03 12.45
CA GLY A 222 -27.47 -25.16 13.64
C GLY A 222 -26.13 -25.07 14.39
N SER A 223 -25.18 -25.97 14.15
CA SER A 223 -23.85 -25.93 14.80
C SER A 223 -22.82 -25.24 13.90
N SER A 224 -21.88 -24.52 14.53
CA SER A 224 -20.80 -23.87 13.78
C SER A 224 -19.80 -24.92 13.27
N ILE A 225 -19.35 -24.78 12.03
CA ILE A 225 -18.27 -25.59 11.44
C ILE A 225 -17.24 -24.68 10.75
N PRO A 226 -15.93 -24.96 10.90
CA PRO A 226 -14.90 -24.13 10.26
C PRO A 226 -14.72 -24.54 8.80
N VAL A 227 -14.58 -23.56 7.90
CA VAL A 227 -14.25 -23.79 6.49
C VAL A 227 -12.96 -23.02 6.18
N LEU A 228 -12.01 -23.68 5.52
CA LEU A 228 -10.76 -23.05 5.09
C LEU A 228 -10.92 -22.45 3.69
N LEU A 229 -10.57 -21.18 3.55
CA LEU A 229 -10.47 -20.47 2.28
C LEU A 229 -9.02 -20.10 2.02
N LYS A 230 -8.54 -20.29 0.79
CA LYS A 230 -7.20 -19.87 0.40
C LYS A 230 -7.15 -18.35 0.21
N LEU A 231 -6.07 -17.72 0.66
CA LEU A 231 -5.78 -16.29 0.50
C LEU A 231 -4.84 -16.01 -0.68
#